data_AF-A0A7Y4M146-F1
#
_entry.id   AF-A0A7Y4M146-F1
#
_cell.length_a   1.000
_cell.length_b   1.000
_cell.length_c   1.000
_cell.angle_alpha   90.00
_cell.angle_beta   90.00
_cell.angle_gamma   90.00
#
_symmetry.space_group_name_H-M   'P 1'
#
loop_
_entity.id
_entity.type
_entity.pdbx_description
1 polymer ?
#
loop_
_entity_poly.entity_id
_entity_poly.type
_entity_poly.pdbx_seq_one_letter_code
_entity_poly.pdbx_strand_id
1 'polypeptide(L)'
;MTGLDDKLSSERLRGRVEYWKQIASIQMHFNDMCIRTRWLGLTAIATLFAAAAVAARENTKFSVPFDLISPVGLPTILMMVSFVLLLALWFLDRRYYYKMLIAAVDYGERFEKH
;
A
#
# COMPACT_ATOMS: atom_id res chain seq x y z
N MET A 1 36.51 -40.33 1.15
CA MET A 1 35.16 -39.88 1.57
C MET A 1 35.01 -38.35 1.61
N THR A 2 36.09 -37.57 1.48
CA THR A 2 36.09 -36.10 1.61
C THR A 2 35.52 -35.31 0.41
N GLY A 3 35.69 -35.77 -0.83
CA GLY A 3 35.25 -34.99 -2.01
C GLY A 3 33.75 -35.02 -2.33
N LEU A 4 33.01 -36.02 -1.85
CA LEU A 4 31.56 -36.12 -2.04
C LEU A 4 30.80 -35.27 -1.00
N ASP A 5 31.28 -35.28 0.24
CA ASP A 5 30.75 -34.47 1.34
C ASP A 5 30.90 -32.97 1.05
N ASP A 6 32.04 -32.57 0.48
CA ASP A 6 32.33 -31.19 0.12
C ASP A 6 31.45 -30.67 -1.05
N LYS A 7 31.10 -31.55 -2.00
CA LYS A 7 30.12 -31.20 -3.04
C LYS A 7 28.72 -31.04 -2.46
N LEU A 8 28.28 -31.97 -1.61
CA LEU A 8 26.96 -31.93 -1.00
C LEU A 8 26.78 -30.70 -0.09
N SER A 9 27.82 -30.34 0.68
CA SER A 9 27.82 -29.13 1.51
C SER A 9 27.68 -27.87 0.64
N SER A 10 28.40 -27.80 -0.48
CA SER A 10 28.35 -26.65 -1.40
C SER A 10 26.98 -26.49 -2.09
N GLU A 11 26.31 -27.59 -2.46
CA GLU A 11 24.96 -27.54 -3.03
C GLU A 11 23.93 -27.10 -2.01
N ARG A 12 24.01 -27.60 -0.76
CA ARG A 12 23.14 -27.14 0.33
C ARG A 12 23.32 -25.65 0.60
N LEU A 13 24.56 -25.16 0.59
CA LEU A 13 24.86 -23.74 0.76
C LEU A 13 24.24 -22.90 -0.36
N ARG A 14 24.40 -23.35 -1.61
CA ARG A 14 23.78 -22.70 -2.78
C ARG A 14 22.26 -22.65 -2.67
N GLY A 15 21.62 -23.74 -2.30
CA GLY A 15 20.17 -23.79 -2.10
C GLY A 15 19.70 -22.82 -1.01
N ARG A 16 20.44 -22.75 0.11
CA ARG A 16 20.15 -21.84 1.21
C ARG A 16 20.30 -20.37 0.81
N VAL A 17 21.34 -20.03 0.04
CA VAL A 17 21.55 -18.68 -0.50
C VAL A 17 20.44 -18.30 -1.48
N GLU A 18 20.00 -19.22 -2.33
CA GLU A 18 18.93 -18.94 -3.29
C GLU A 18 17.60 -18.70 -2.58
N TYR A 19 17.30 -19.48 -1.55
CA TYR A 19 16.11 -19.29 -0.72
C TYR A 19 16.15 -17.94 0.03
N TRP A 20 17.33 -17.57 0.57
CA TRP A 20 17.53 -16.27 1.20
C TRP A 20 17.27 -15.11 0.23
N LYS A 21 17.79 -15.18 -1.00
CA LYS A 21 17.53 -14.16 -2.03
C LYS A 21 16.04 -14.04 -2.35
N GLN A 22 15.33 -15.16 -2.40
CA GLN A 22 13.89 -15.15 -2.64
C GLN A 22 13.14 -14.44 -1.50
N ILE A 23 13.53 -14.67 -0.24
CA ILE A 23 12.95 -13.96 0.91
C ILE A 23 13.22 -12.46 0.82
N ALA A 24 14.47 -12.06 0.55
CA ALA A 24 14.85 -10.65 0.40
C ALA A 24 14.07 -9.97 -0.75
N SER A 25 13.85 -10.69 -1.87
CA SER A 25 13.03 -10.20 -2.98
C SER A 25 11.58 -9.93 -2.57
N ILE A 26 10.98 -10.80 -1.76
CA ILE A 26 9.62 -10.61 -1.23
C ILE A 26 9.55 -9.37 -0.32
N GLN A 27 10.55 -9.16 0.54
CA GLN A 27 10.63 -7.99 1.41
C GLN A 27 10.71 -6.68 0.60
N MET A 28 11.55 -6.64 -0.43
CA MET A 28 11.63 -5.49 -1.36
C MET A 28 10.30 -5.24 -2.08
N HIS A 29 9.65 -6.30 -2.55
CA HIS A 29 8.37 -6.19 -3.25
C HIS A 29 7.27 -5.56 -2.37
N PHE A 30 7.16 -5.97 -1.11
CA PHE A 30 6.20 -5.37 -0.18
C PHE A 30 6.53 -3.91 0.14
N ASN A 31 7.80 -3.57 0.29
CA ASN A 31 8.23 -2.19 0.49
C ASN A 31 7.84 -1.30 -0.70
N ASP A 32 8.12 -1.76 -1.92
CA ASP A 32 7.76 -1.03 -3.14
C ASP A 32 6.24 -0.88 -3.30
N MET A 33 5.48 -1.92 -2.93
CA MET A 33 4.02 -1.87 -2.91
C MET A 33 3.50 -0.80 -1.92
N CYS A 34 4.08 -0.69 -0.72
CA CYS A 34 3.73 0.37 0.24
C CYS A 34 3.93 1.76 -0.36
N ILE A 35 5.13 2.00 -0.91
CA ILE A 35 5.51 3.30 -1.46
C ILE A 35 4.56 3.66 -2.61
N ARG A 36 4.34 2.72 -3.54
CA ARG A 36 3.48 2.94 -4.71
C ARG A 36 2.04 3.26 -4.31
N THR A 37 1.46 2.53 -3.37
CA THR A 37 0.07 2.78 -2.94
C THR A 37 -0.08 4.15 -2.28
N ARG A 38 0.90 4.59 -1.48
CA ARG A 38 0.90 5.94 -0.90
C ARG A 38 0.92 7.03 -1.95
N TRP A 39 1.81 6.92 -2.94
CA TRP A 39 1.91 7.93 -4.00
C TRP A 39 0.65 8.02 -4.85
N LEU A 40 0.11 6.88 -5.29
CA LEU A 40 -1.13 6.84 -6.05
C LEU A 40 -2.31 7.38 -5.23
N GLY A 41 -2.37 6.99 -3.96
CA GLY A 41 -3.39 7.44 -3.03
C GLY A 41 -3.38 8.96 -2.80
N LEU A 42 -2.21 9.52 -2.51
CA LEU A 42 -2.02 10.96 -2.34
C LEU A 42 -2.35 11.73 -3.62
N THR A 43 -2.00 11.18 -4.78
CA THR A 43 -2.33 11.81 -6.07
C THR A 43 -3.84 11.83 -6.32
N ALA A 44 -4.53 10.73 -6.02
CA ALA A 44 -5.99 10.66 -6.13
C ALA A 44 -6.67 11.66 -5.17
N ILE A 45 -6.21 11.74 -3.92
CA ILE A 45 -6.71 12.74 -2.95
C ILE A 45 -6.45 14.16 -3.47
N ALA A 46 -5.24 14.48 -3.90
CA ALA A 46 -4.91 15.81 -4.42
C ALA A 46 -5.80 16.20 -5.61
N THR A 47 -6.08 15.24 -6.50
CA THR A 47 -6.98 15.44 -7.64
C THR A 47 -8.41 15.74 -7.18
N LEU A 48 -8.94 14.99 -6.22
CA LEU A 48 -10.28 15.23 -5.68
C LEU A 48 -10.38 16.56 -4.92
N PHE A 49 -9.33 16.93 -4.18
CA PHE A 49 -9.24 18.24 -3.52
C PHE A 49 -9.24 19.38 -4.55
N ALA A 50 -8.47 19.25 -5.63
CA ALA A 50 -8.46 20.22 -6.71
C ALA A 50 -9.83 20.33 -7.39
N ALA A 51 -10.49 19.20 -7.65
CA ALA A 51 -11.85 19.18 -8.20
C ALA A 51 -12.87 19.83 -7.26
N ALA A 52 -12.77 19.58 -5.95
CA ALA A 52 -13.62 20.21 -4.94
C ALA A 52 -13.41 21.73 -4.90
N ALA A 53 -12.15 22.19 -4.98
CA ALA A 53 -11.82 23.61 -5.01
C ALA A 53 -12.38 24.31 -6.25
N VAL A 54 -12.27 23.70 -7.44
CA VAL A 54 -12.85 24.24 -8.67
C VAL A 54 -14.37 24.32 -8.57
N ALA A 55 -15.03 23.24 -8.14
CA ALA A 55 -16.47 23.21 -7.96
C ALA A 55 -16.98 24.25 -6.94
N ALA A 56 -16.17 24.55 -5.91
CA ALA A 56 -16.51 25.56 -4.91
C ALA A 56 -16.47 26.97 -5.50
N ARG A 57 -15.53 27.26 -6.41
CA ARG A 57 -15.43 28.56 -7.08
C ARG A 57 -16.61 28.81 -8.01
N GLU A 58 -17.08 27.78 -8.70
CA GLU A 58 -18.17 27.89 -9.67
C GLU A 58 -19.58 27.92 -9.04
N ASN A 59 -19.69 27.76 -7.71
CA ASN A 59 -20.98 27.65 -7.00
C ASN A 59 -21.91 26.59 -7.63
N THR A 60 -21.35 25.49 -8.12
CA THR A 60 -22.09 24.43 -8.81
C THR A 60 -23.01 23.72 -7.82
N LYS A 61 -24.29 24.14 -7.80
CA LYS A 61 -25.34 23.55 -6.96
C LYS A 61 -26.07 22.48 -7.75
N PHE A 62 -26.14 21.27 -7.20
CA PHE A 62 -27.04 20.24 -7.69
C PHE A 62 -28.43 20.52 -7.12
N SER A 63 -29.38 20.90 -7.98
CA SER A 63 -30.80 20.94 -7.61
C SER A 63 -31.37 19.54 -7.85
N VAL A 64 -31.42 18.71 -6.81
CA VAL A 64 -32.16 17.44 -6.87
C VAL A 64 -33.65 17.78 -6.75
N PRO A 65 -34.53 17.28 -7.64
CA PRO A 65 -35.95 17.69 -7.68
C PRO A 65 -36.79 17.23 -6.46
N PHE A 66 -36.19 16.55 -5.49
CA PHE A 66 -36.84 16.03 -4.29
C PHE A 66 -35.89 16.17 -3.10
N ASP A 67 -35.68 17.38 -2.56
CA ASP A 67 -34.86 17.52 -1.35
C ASP A 67 -35.48 18.46 -0.32
N LEU A 68 -35.80 17.88 0.85
CA LEU A 68 -36.26 18.53 2.08
C LEU A 68 -35.05 19.01 2.92
N ILE A 69 -33.83 18.67 2.49
CA ILE A 69 -32.55 19.05 3.08
C ILE A 69 -31.86 19.96 2.04
N SER A 70 -31.25 21.05 2.50
CA SER A 70 -30.65 22.07 1.62
C SER A 70 -29.74 21.44 0.53
N PRO A 71 -29.70 22.01 -0.69
CA PRO A 71 -28.95 21.42 -1.80
C PRO A 71 -27.49 21.25 -1.42
N VAL A 72 -27.08 20.00 -1.21
CA VAL A 72 -25.69 19.66 -0.87
C VAL A 72 -24.83 20.02 -2.08
N GLY A 73 -23.91 20.97 -1.89
CA GLY A 73 -23.00 21.37 -2.95
C GLY A 73 -22.10 20.21 -3.38
N LEU A 74 -21.87 20.09 -4.69
CA LEU A 74 -20.87 19.18 -5.26
C LEU A 74 -19.49 19.25 -4.56
N PRO A 75 -18.99 20.42 -4.10
CA PRO A 75 -17.76 20.52 -3.33
C PRO A 75 -17.76 19.71 -2.03
N THR A 76 -18.90 19.69 -1.33
CA THR A 76 -19.06 18.97 -0.05
C THR A 76 -18.96 17.47 -0.27
N ILE A 77 -19.58 16.97 -1.34
CA ILE A 77 -19.52 15.55 -1.71
C ILE A 77 -18.08 15.16 -2.07
N LEU A 78 -17.41 15.95 -2.91
CA LEU A 78 -16.02 15.67 -3.30
C LEU A 78 -15.07 15.70 -2.11
N MET A 79 -15.26 16.61 -1.16
CA MET A 79 -14.49 16.63 0.08
C MET A 79 -14.74 15.42 0.96
N MET A 80 -16.00 15.01 1.12
CA MET A 80 -16.35 13.79 1.86
C MET A 80 -15.71 12.54 1.23
N VAL A 81 -15.76 12.41 -0.10
CA VAL A 81 -15.11 11.30 -0.82
C VAL A 81 -13.59 11.33 -0.61
N SER A 82 -12.96 12.50 -0.71
CA SER A 82 -11.53 12.67 -0.48
C SER A 82 -11.14 12.26 0.94
N PHE A 83 -11.94 12.64 1.94
CA PHE A 83 -11.72 12.29 3.33
C PHE A 83 -11.86 10.79 3.59
N VAL A 84 -12.89 10.14 3.02
CA VAL A 84 -13.06 8.68 3.11
C VAL A 84 -11.89 7.96 2.45
N LEU A 85 -11.42 8.44 1.29
CA LEU A 85 -10.26 7.86 0.61
C LEU A 85 -8.98 7.98 1.46
N LEU A 86 -8.79 9.11 2.14
CA LEU A 86 -7.66 9.32 3.05
C LEU A 86 -7.72 8.36 4.25
N LEU A 87 -8.90 8.15 4.84
CA LEU A 87 -9.09 7.17 5.90
C LEU A 87 -8.84 5.74 5.41
N ALA A 88 -9.29 5.39 4.20
CA ALA A 88 -9.06 4.09 3.60
C ALA A 88 -7.57 3.82 3.39
N LEU A 89 -6.82 4.81 2.86
CA LEU A 89 -5.37 4.72 2.71
C LEU A 89 -4.66 4.59 4.05
N TRP A 90 -5.04 5.39 5.05
CA TRP A 90 -4.48 5.29 6.40
C TRP A 90 -4.71 3.89 7.00
N PHE A 91 -5.92 3.35 6.86
CA PHE A 91 -6.26 2.03 7.37
C PHE A 91 -5.46 0.93 6.67
N LEU A 92 -5.38 0.99 5.34
CA LEU A 92 -4.68 0.02 4.51
C LEU A 92 -3.17 0.00 4.80
N ASP A 93 -2.55 1.19 4.91
CA ASP A 93 -1.14 1.33 5.29
C ASP A 93 -0.85 0.76 6.67
N ARG A 94 -1.65 1.14 7.67
CA ARG A 94 -1.41 0.78 9.08
C ARG A 94 -1.72 -0.69 9.37
N ARG A 95 -2.83 -1.21 8.85
CA ARG A 95 -3.36 -2.52 9.24
C ARG A 95 -2.84 -3.66 8.39
N TYR A 96 -2.58 -3.43 7.11
CA TYR A 96 -2.25 -4.49 6.17
C TYR A 96 -0.78 -4.45 5.81
N TYR A 97 -0.35 -3.40 5.11
CA TYR A 97 0.97 -3.41 4.51
C TYR A 97 2.11 -3.42 5.53
N TYR A 98 1.99 -2.62 6.59
CA TYR A 98 2.97 -2.63 7.67
C TYR A 98 3.11 -4.03 8.30
N LYS A 99 2.01 -4.76 8.48
CA LYS A 99 2.02 -6.12 9.04
C LYS A 99 2.62 -7.14 8.08
N MET A 100 2.33 -7.03 6.78
CA MET A 100 2.89 -7.92 5.76
C MET A 100 4.41 -7.76 5.64
N LEU A 101 4.90 -6.51 5.68
CA LEU A 101 6.33 -6.24 5.62
C LEU A 101 7.05 -6.80 6.85
N ILE A 102 6.51 -6.58 8.06
CA ILE A 102 7.08 -7.16 9.29
C ILE A 102 7.08 -8.68 9.23
N ALA A 103 5.97 -9.31 8.80
CA ALA A 103 5.90 -10.76 8.70
C ALA A 103 6.93 -11.33 7.72
N ALA A 104 7.20 -10.64 6.61
CA ALA A 104 8.24 -11.04 5.65
C ALA A 104 9.66 -10.89 6.23
N VAL A 105 9.90 -9.89 7.07
CA VAL A 105 11.18 -9.70 7.77
C VAL A 105 11.38 -10.75 8.86
N ASP A 106 10.36 -10.98 9.71
CA ASP A 106 10.38 -12.00 10.76
C ASP A 106 10.61 -13.40 10.18
N TYR A 107 9.97 -13.70 9.03
CA TYR A 107 10.22 -14.96 8.32
C TYR A 107 11.68 -15.12 7.88
N GLY A 108 12.30 -14.04 7.36
CA GLY A 108 13.72 -14.04 6.99
C GLY A 108 14.65 -14.21 8.17
N GLU A 109 14.39 -13.50 9.27
CA GLU A 109 15.18 -13.63 10.50
C GLU A 109 15.12 -15.06 11.06
N ARG A 110 13.93 -15.69 11.04
CA ARG A 110 13.76 -17.09 11.45
C ARG A 110 14.51 -18.06 10.54
N PHE A 111 14.54 -17.79 9.24
CA PHE A 111 15.29 -18.59 8.27
C PHE A 111 16.81 -18.49 8.48
N GLU A 112 17.34 -17.32 8.80
CA GLU A 112 18.78 -17.13 9.02
C GLU A 112 19.29 -17.80 10.30
N LYS A 113 18.45 -17.88 11.34
CA LYS A 113 18.77 -18.51 12.63
C LYS A 113 18.83 -20.05 12.57
N HIS A 114 18.30 -20.68 11.52
CA HIS A 114 18.26 -22.15 11.34
C HIS A 114 19.13 -22.60 10.14
#